data_AF-A0A645DVU5-F1
#
_entry.id   AF-A0A645DVU5-F1
#
_cell.length_a   1.000
_cell.length_b   1.000
_cell.length_c   1.000
_cell.angle_alpha   90.00
_cell.angle_beta   90.00
_cell.angle_gamma   90.00
#
_symmetry.space_group_name_H-M   'P 1'
#
loop_
_entity.id
_entity.type
_entity.pdbx_description
1 polymer ?
#
loop_
_entity_poly.entity_id
_entity_poly.type
_entity_poly.pdbx_seq_one_letter_code
_entity_poly.pdbx_strand_id
1 'polypeptide(L)' 'MGTELNLVNRLAEEMKPHGKIVQFMAPTVCMCSTMQRIDPQHLAWTLENLADGNIVNPIRVPAHEAELARVALDRMLAVS' A
#
# COMPACT_ATOMS: atom_id res chain seq x y z
N MET A 1 -12.52 6.63 12.45
CA MET A 1 -11.14 6.73 11.96
C MET A 1 -11.06 7.69 10.79
N GLY A 2 -10.12 8.64 10.81
CA GLY A 2 -9.93 9.66 9.76
C GLY A 2 -8.69 9.36 8.93
N THR A 3 -8.73 8.26 8.18
CA THR A 3 -7.63 7.79 7.31
C THR A 3 -8.25 7.15 6.06
N GLU A 4 -7.45 6.53 5.20
CA GLU A 4 -7.91 5.86 3.98
C GLU A 4 -8.94 4.73 4.28
N LEU A 5 -9.95 4.60 3.42
CA LEU A 5 -11.10 3.70 3.64
C LEU A 5 -10.71 2.23 3.85
N ASN A 6 -9.74 1.71 3.10
CA ASN A 6 -9.36 0.30 3.20
C ASN A 6 -8.81 -0.02 4.59
N LEU A 7 -8.08 0.91 5.21
CA LEU A 7 -7.61 0.72 6.59
C LEU A 7 -8.78 0.74 7.59
N VAL A 8 -9.77 1.61 7.39
CA VAL A 8 -10.97 1.64 8.25
C VAL A 8 -11.74 0.32 8.16
N ASN A 9 -11.94 -0.20 6.95
CA ASN A 9 -12.62 -1.48 6.73
C ASN A 9 -11.82 -2.64 7.32
N ARG A 10 -10.50 -2.67 7.11
CA ARG A 10 -9.61 -3.68 7.69
C ARG A 10 -9.70 -3.70 9.22
N LEU A 11 -9.63 -2.53 9.86
CA LEU A 11 -9.74 -2.42 11.31
C LEU A 11 -11.13 -2.77 11.83
N ALA A 12 -12.19 -2.45 11.07
CA ALA A 12 -13.53 -2.88 11.42
C ALA A 12 -13.62 -4.41 11.51
N GLU A 13 -13.07 -5.13 10.52
CA GLU A 13 -13.02 -6.61 10.55
C GLU A 13 -12.16 -7.14 11.70
N GLU A 14 -10.95 -6.61 11.88
CA GLU A 14 -10.03 -7.05 12.94
C GLU A 14 -10.56 -6.79 14.36
N MET A 15 -11.40 -5.76 14.53
CA MET A 15 -11.93 -5.35 15.85
C MET A 15 -13.32 -5.93 16.16
N LYS A 16 -13.99 -6.59 15.21
CA LYS A 16 -15.26 -7.29 15.43
C LYS A 16 -15.21 -8.29 16.60
N PRO A 17 -14.17 -9.15 16.74
CA PRO A 17 -14.08 -10.08 17.86
C PRO A 17 -13.98 -9.40 19.23
N HIS A 18 -13.54 -8.13 19.25
CA HIS A 18 -13.41 -7.33 20.46
C HIS A 18 -14.65 -6.48 20.76
N GLY A 19 -15.73 -6.63 19.99
CA GLY A 19 -16.98 -5.88 20.19
C GLY A 19 -16.85 -4.37 19.95
N LYS A 20 -15.80 -3.92 19.27
CA LYS A 20 -15.57 -2.49 18.99
C LYS A 20 -16.16 -2.12 17.64
N ILE A 21 -16.75 -0.94 17.58
CA ILE A 21 -17.31 -0.36 16.35
C ILE A 21 -16.27 0.58 15.74
N VAL A 22 -15.80 0.29 14.53
CA VAL A 22 -14.91 1.15 13.75
C VAL A 22 -15.68 1.71 12.57
N GLN A 23 -15.75 3.04 12.47
CA GLN A 23 -16.46 3.74 11.41
C GLN A 23 -15.59 4.84 10.79
N PHE A 24 -15.86 5.13 9.52
CA PHE A 24 -15.23 6.22 8.80
C PHE A 24 -15.78 7.56 9.30
N MET A 25 -14.91 8.56 9.49
CA MET A 25 -15.28 9.81 10.18
C MET A 25 -16.01 10.84 9.31
N ALA A 26 -15.96 10.74 7.99
CA ALA A 26 -16.51 11.73 7.07
C ALA A 26 -17.76 11.19 6.33
N PRO A 27 -18.70 12.08 5.95
CA PRO A 27 -19.87 11.69 5.16
C PRO A 27 -19.50 11.34 3.71
N THR A 28 -18.35 11.82 3.23
CA THR A 28 -17.79 11.55 1.90
C THR A 28 -16.64 10.58 1.99
N VAL A 29 -16.66 9.53 1.18
CA VAL A 29 -15.60 8.51 1.15
C VAL A 29 -14.27 9.14 0.69
N CYS A 30 -13.21 8.97 1.49
CA CYS A 30 -11.85 9.34 1.09
C CYS A 30 -11.19 8.13 0.43
N MET A 31 -11.33 8.03 -0.89
CA MET A 31 -10.61 7.04 -1.70
C MET A 31 -9.29 7.62 -2.18
N CYS A 32 -8.19 6.90 -1.96
CA CYS A 32 -6.93 7.24 -2.61
C CYS A 32 -6.97 6.77 -4.07
N SER A 33 -7.15 7.70 -5.01
CA SER A 33 -7.27 7.41 -6.45
C SER A 33 -6.06 6.69 -7.04
N THR A 34 -4.88 6.81 -6.42
CA THR A 34 -3.66 6.10 -6.85
C THR A 34 -3.63 4.67 -6.34
N MET A 35 -4.05 4.42 -5.08
CA MET A 35 -4.15 3.06 -4.55
C MET A 35 -5.19 2.23 -5.30
N GLN A 36 -6.30 2.85 -5.70
CA GLN A 36 -7.36 2.18 -6.45
C GLN A 36 -6.96 1.76 -7.88
N ARG A 37 -5.77 2.15 -8.35
CA ARG A 37 -5.20 1.64 -9.62
C ARG A 37 -4.61 0.24 -9.49
N ILE A 38 -4.49 -0.29 -8.27
CA ILE A 38 -4.05 -1.66 -8.03
C ILE A 38 -5.30 -2.53 -7.95
N ASP A 39 -5.63 -3.20 -9.05
CA ASP A 39 -6.78 -4.11 -9.14
C ASP A 39 -6.37 -5.55 -9.46
N PRO A 40 -7.26 -6.53 -9.24
CA PRO A 40 -6.95 -7.93 -9.46
C PRO A 40 -6.54 -8.29 -10.89
N GLN A 41 -7.05 -7.59 -11.91
CA GLN A 41 -6.76 -7.91 -13.31
C GLN A 41 -5.32 -7.53 -13.65
N HIS A 42 -4.90 -6.31 -13.30
CA HIS A 42 -3.52 -5.87 -13.50
C HIS A 42 -2.51 -6.62 -12.62
N LEU A 43 -2.92 -7.02 -11.41
CA LEU A 43 -2.11 -7.87 -10.56
C LEU A 43 -1.91 -9.25 -11.19
N ALA A 44 -2.98 -9.91 -11.66
CA ALA A 44 -2.90 -11.20 -12.33
C ALA A 44 -1.98 -11.13 -13.55
N TRP A 45 -2.19 -10.14 -14.42
CA TRP A 45 -1.34 -9.91 -15.59
C TRP A 45 0.14 -9.72 -15.23
N THR A 46 0.43 -8.96 -14.16
CA THR A 46 1.81 -8.76 -13.70
C THR A 46 2.43 -10.08 -13.25
N LEU A 47 1.69 -10.91 -12.52
CA LEU A 47 2.17 -12.21 -12.02
C LEU A 47 2.35 -13.24 -13.14
N GLU A 48 1.45 -13.27 -14.12
CA GLU A 48 1.56 -14.13 -15.31
C GLU A 48 2.83 -13.81 -16.11
N ASN A 49 3.08 -12.52 -16.36
CA ASN A 49 4.31 -12.09 -17.05
C ASN A 49 5.56 -12.52 -16.29
N LEU A 50 5.58 -12.38 -14.96
CA LEU A 50 6.70 -12.84 -14.14
C LEU A 50 6.88 -14.36 -14.20
N ALA A 51 5.79 -15.13 -14.22
CA ALA A 51 5.84 -16.59 -14.35
C ALA A 51 6.41 -17.03 -15.71
N ASP A 52 6.10 -16.29 -16.78
CA ASP A 52 6.64 -16.49 -18.13
C ASP A 52 8.08 -15.94 -18.32
N GLY A 53 8.67 -15.37 -17.25
CA GLY A 53 10.02 -14.78 -17.29
C GLY A 53 10.09 -13.39 -17.93
N ASN A 54 8.94 -12.77 -18.24
CA ASN A 54 8.84 -11.42 -18.76
C ASN A 54 8.68 -10.38 -17.64
N ILE A 55 9.68 -9.52 -17.45
CA ILE A 55 9.63 -8.49 -16.39
C ILE A 55 8.95 -7.23 -16.91
N VAL A 56 7.71 -7.01 -16.48
CA VAL A 56 6.92 -5.80 -16.78
C VAL A 56 7.02 -4.78 -15.65
N ASN A 57 7.06 -3.48 -16.00
CA ASN A 57 7.11 -2.36 -15.06
C ASN A 57 8.18 -2.47 -13.93
N PRO A 58 9.45 -2.82 -14.23
CA PRO A 58 10.49 -2.90 -13.21
C PRO A 58 10.75 -1.53 -12.58
N ILE A 59 10.60 -1.44 -11.26
CA ILE A 59 10.94 -0.23 -10.52
C ILE A 59 12.46 -0.08 -10.52
N ARG A 60 12.96 1.00 -11.09
CA ARG A 60 14.38 1.34 -11.12
C ARG A 60 14.59 2.74 -10.56
N VAL A 61 15.57 2.88 -9.69
CA VAL A 61 15.96 4.15 -9.10
C VAL A 61 17.41 4.45 -9.53
N PRO A 62 17.72 5.66 -10.01
CA PRO A 62 19.10 6.04 -10.33
C PRO A 62 20.03 5.84 -9.13
N ALA A 63 21.26 5.38 -9.37
CA ALA A 63 22.20 5.01 -8.31
C ALA A 63 22.44 6.15 -7.30
N HIS A 64 22.62 7.38 -7.81
CA HIS A 64 22.80 8.58 -7.00
C HIS A 64 21.64 8.82 -6.02
N GLU A 65 20.40 8.74 -6.50
CA GLU A 65 19.20 8.92 -5.66
C GLU A 65 19.04 7.78 -4.64
N ALA A 66 19.32 6.55 -5.07
CA ALA A 66 19.19 5.36 -4.23
C ALA A 66 20.14 5.38 -3.03
N GLU A 67 21.36 5.88 -3.20
CA GLU A 67 22.37 5.99 -2.13
C GLU A 67 21.89 6.89 -1.00
N LEU A 68 21.47 8.11 -1.32
CA LEU A 68 21.01 9.08 -0.33
C LEU A 68 19.68 8.66 0.32
N ALA A 69 18.74 8.12 -0.47
CA ALA A 69 17.48 7.61 0.04
C ALA A 69 17.68 6.44 1.02
N ARG A 70 18.66 5.55 0.74
CA ARG A 70 19.00 4.43 1.63
C ARG A 70 19.52 4.92 2.98
N VAL A 71 20.41 5.91 3.01
CA VAL A 71 20.93 6.48 4.26
C VAL A 71 19.82 7.03 5.14
N ALA A 72 18.86 7.76 4.55
CA ALA A 72 17.71 8.28 5.29
C ALA A 72 16.82 7.16 5.84
N LEU A 73 16.55 6.13 5.02
CA LEU A 73 15.76 4.97 5.42
C LEU A 73 16.42 4.18 6.56
N ASP A 74 17.72 3.92 6.47
CA ASP A 74 18.46 3.16 7.49
C ASP A 74 18.50 3.91 8.83
N ARG A 75 18.62 5.25 8.81
CA ARG A 75 18.54 6.08 10.01
C ARG A 75 17.15 6.04 10.65
N MET A 76 16.08 6.09 9.86
CA MET A 76 14.69 5.98 10.35
C MET A 76 14.47 4.63 11.03
N LEU A 77 14.93 3.54 10.41
CA LEU A 77 14.79 2.19 10.94
C LEU A 77 15.63 1.94 12.19
N ALA A 78 16.81 2.56 12.31
CA ALA A 78 17.67 2.39 13.48
C ALA A 78 17.12 3.02 14.77
N VAL A 79 16.13 3.93 14.66
CA VAL A 79 15.54 4.64 15.81
C VAL A 79 14.06 4.30 16.04
N SER A 80 13.48 3.41 15.24
CA SER A 80 12.07 2.96 15.35
C SER A 80 12.00 1.63 16.09
#